data_AF-G5AAJ0-F1
#
_entry.id   AF-G5AAJ0-F1
#
_cell.length_a   1.000
_cell.length_b   1.000
_cell.length_c   1.000
_cell.angle_alpha   90.00
_cell.angle_beta   90.00
_cell.angle_gamma   90.00
#
_symmetry.space_group_name_H-M   'P 1'
#
loop_
_entity.id
_entity.type
_entity.pdbx_description
1 polymer ?
#
loop_
_entity_poly.entity_id
_entity_poly.type
_entity_poly.pdbx_seq_one_letter_code
_entity_poly.pdbx_strand_id
1 'polypeptide(L)' 'YILCVRLKDSLEEAGQYRLDSVVNGLFEGPPMPIRTIEGGSTVALDAHRLLGLSPGANLPVGFNDPVTFDVFSAV' A
#
# COMPACT_ATOMS: atom_id res chain seq x y z
N TYR A 1 -6.49 -3.65 -3.26
CA TYR A 1 -5.15 -3.70 -2.64
C TYR A 1 -5.15 -4.67 -1.47
N ILE A 2 -4.04 -5.34 -1.23
CA ILE A 2 -3.82 -6.21 -0.07
C ILE A 2 -2.46 -5.85 0.51
N LEU A 3 -2.43 -5.36 1.75
CA LEU A 3 -1.18 -5.11 2.48
C LEU A 3 -0.86 -6.33 3.35
N CYS A 4 0.20 -7.05 3.00
CA CYS A 4 0.71 -8.16 3.78
C CYS A 4 1.80 -7.64 4.71
N VAL A 5 1.64 -7.84 6.01
CA VAL A 5 2.60 -7.46 7.04
C VAL A 5 3.06 -8.71 7.78
N ARG A 6 4.37 -8.86 7.91
CA ARG A 6 5.01 -9.87 8.75
C ARG A 6 5.68 -9.16 9.92
N LEU A 7 5.05 -9.26 11.09
CA LEU A 7 5.64 -8.85 12.35
C LEU A 7 6.61 -9.93 12.83
N LYS A 8 7.61 -9.55 13.62
CA LYS A 8 8.53 -10.48 14.27
C LYS A 8 8.40 -10.38 15.79
N ASP A 9 8.72 -11.48 16.47
CA ASP A 9 8.48 -11.65 17.91
C ASP A 9 9.42 -10.81 18.79
N SER A 10 10.47 -10.21 18.23
CA SER A 10 11.41 -9.36 18.96
C SER A 10 11.31 -7.90 18.52
N LEU A 11 11.37 -6.99 19.49
CA LEU A 11 11.45 -5.53 19.28
C LEU A 11 12.73 -5.09 18.53
N GLU A 12 13.73 -5.97 18.43
CA GLU A 12 15.02 -5.67 17.80
C GLU A 12 15.03 -5.96 16.29
N GLU A 13 14.06 -6.74 15.79
CA GLU A 13 14.01 -7.10 14.39
C GLU A 13 12.90 -6.31 13.65
N ALA A 14 13.31 -5.57 12.63
CA ALA A 14 12.36 -4.86 11.78
C ALA A 14 11.41 -5.84 11.07
N GLY A 15 10.11 -5.55 11.17
CA GLY A 15 9.07 -6.28 10.44
C GLY A 15 9.23 -6.14 8.93
N GLN A 16 8.46 -6.91 8.16
CA GLN A 16 8.47 -6.85 6.71
C GLN A 16 7.06 -6.57 6.18
N TYR A 17 6.97 -5.91 5.03
CA TYR A 17 5.71 -5.68 4.37
C TYR A 17 5.80 -5.86 2.86
N ARG A 18 4.66 -6.14 2.23
CA ARG A 18 4.47 -6.13 0.78
C ARG A 18 3.06 -5.63 0.48
N LEU A 19 2.94 -4.67 -0.44
CA LEU A 19 1.65 -4.23 -0.94
C LEU A 19 1.38 -4.92 -2.28
N ASP A 20 0.36 -5.74 -2.33
CA ASP A 20 -0.11 -6.38 -3.55
C ASP A 20 -1.29 -5.60 -4.13
N SER A 21 -1.27 -5.39 -5.45
CA SER A 21 -2.41 -4.84 -6.19
C SER A 21 -3.22 -5.98 -6.80
N VAL A 22 -4.54 -5.90 -6.67
CA VAL A 22 -5.49 -6.91 -7.14
C VAL A 22 -6.54 -6.23 -7.98
N VAL A 23 -6.63 -6.62 -9.26
CA VAL A 23 -7.59 -6.08 -10.22
C VAL A 23 -8.34 -7.26 -10.84
N ASN A 24 -9.67 -7.17 -10.87
CA ASN A 24 -10.55 -8.25 -11.36
C ASN A 24 -10.26 -9.63 -10.70
N GLY A 25 -9.93 -9.63 -9.41
CA GLY A 25 -9.60 -10.84 -8.65
C GLY A 25 -8.22 -11.44 -8.92
N LEU A 26 -7.39 -10.79 -9.74
CA LEU A 26 -6.05 -11.24 -10.09
C LEU A 26 -4.98 -10.30 -9.51
N PHE A 27 -3.90 -10.89 -9.00
CA PHE A 27 -2.72 -10.12 -8.61
C PHE A 27 -2.08 -9.51 -9.86
N GLU A 28 -1.87 -8.20 -9.84
CA GLU A 28 -1.11 -7.52 -10.90
C GLU A 28 0.36 -7.94 -10.82
N GLY A 29 0.93 -8.26 -11.99
CA GLY A 29 2.33 -8.65 -12.13
C GLY A 29 3.21 -7.47 -12.57
N PRO A 30 4.51 -7.48 -12.23
CA PRO A 30 5.19 -8.46 -11.38
C PRO A 30 4.83 -8.29 -9.88
N PRO A 31 5.00 -9.33 -9.05
CA PRO A 31 4.80 -9.21 -7.60
C PRO A 31 5.65 -8.08 -7.03
N MET A 32 5.07 -7.30 -6.14
CA MET A 32 5.79 -6.20 -5.49
C MET A 32 6.88 -6.75 -4.57
N PRO A 33 8.02 -6.05 -4.42
CA PRO A 33 9.09 -6.51 -3.55
C PRO A 33 8.65 -6.47 -2.08
N ILE A 34 9.12 -7.46 -1.31
CA ILE A 34 9.04 -7.42 0.15
C ILE A 34 10.05 -6.38 0.65
N ARG A 35 9.62 -5.50 1.55
CA ARG A 35 10.42 -4.43 2.12
C ARG A 35 10.47 -4.53 3.64
N THR A 36 11.53 -4.03 4.24
CA THR A 36 11.66 -3.88 5.70
C THR A 36 10.80 -2.70 6.16
N ILE A 37 10.17 -2.81 7.32
CA ILE A 37 9.43 -1.73 7.97
C ILE A 37 10.42 -0.89 8.79
N GLU A 38 10.63 0.34 8.35
CA GLU A 38 11.50 1.35 8.95
C GLU A 38 10.75 2.68 9.08
N GLY A 39 11.26 3.63 9.87
CA GLY A 39 10.66 4.96 10.00
C GLY A 39 10.50 5.63 8.63
N GLY A 40 9.26 6.02 8.29
CA GLY A 40 8.92 6.58 6.98
C GLY A 40 8.54 5.54 5.91
N SER A 41 8.35 4.27 6.28
CA SER A 41 7.84 3.25 5.38
C SER A 41 6.41 3.55 4.97
N THR A 42 6.23 4.13 3.80
CA THR A 42 4.90 4.42 3.24
C THR A 42 4.58 3.51 2.05
N VAL A 43 3.30 3.28 1.82
CA VAL A 43 2.79 2.77 0.55
C VAL A 43 1.95 3.83 -0.15
N ALA A 44 2.02 3.83 -1.48
CA ALA A 44 1.22 4.69 -2.34
C ALA A 44 0.07 3.87 -2.94
N LEU A 45 -1.14 4.40 -2.87
CA LEU A 45 -2.37 3.82 -3.38
C LEU A 45 -2.93 4.76 -4.44
N ASP A 46 -3.42 4.19 -5.54
CA ASP A 46 -4.08 4.93 -6.60
C ASP A 46 -5.45 5.43 -6.11
N ALA A 47 -5.67 6.75 -6.17
CA ALA A 47 -6.87 7.38 -5.66
C ALA A 47 -8.14 6.95 -6.43
N HIS A 48 -8.04 6.85 -7.77
CA HIS A 48 -9.15 6.43 -8.62
C HIS A 48 -9.60 5.02 -8.28
N ARG A 49 -8.66 4.10 -8.09
CA ARG A 49 -8.95 2.72 -7.71
C ARG A 49 -9.60 2.63 -6.34
N LEU A 50 -9.15 3.41 -5.37
CA LEU A 50 -9.77 3.46 -4.03
C LEU A 50 -11.21 3.96 -4.07
N LEU A 51 -11.51 4.90 -4.97
CA LEU A 51 -12.84 5.49 -5.13
C LEU A 51 -13.72 4.77 -6.16
N GLY A 52 -13.23 3.71 -6.81
CA GLY A 52 -13.96 3.01 -7.87
C GLY A 52 -14.18 3.86 -9.13
N LEU A 53 -13.30 4.83 -9.37
CA LEU A 53 -13.37 5.73 -10.53
C LEU A 53 -12.60 5.15 -11.72
N SER A 54 -13.04 5.50 -12.93
CA SER A 54 -12.26 5.22 -14.13
C SER A 54 -10.92 5.98 -14.12
N PRO A 55 -9.87 5.43 -14.76
CA PRO A 55 -8.59 6.14 -14.90
C PRO A 55 -8.78 7.53 -15.53
N GLY A 56 -8.21 8.56 -14.91
CA GLY A 56 -8.29 9.94 -15.39
C GLY A 56 -9.62 10.67 -15.11
N ALA A 57 -10.57 10.03 -14.43
CA ALA A 57 -11.75 10.73 -13.93
C ALA A 57 -11.34 11.82 -12.93
N ASN A 58 -12.12 12.90 -12.83
CA ASN A 58 -11.85 13.95 -11.86
C ASN A 58 -11.95 13.38 -10.44
N LEU A 59 -10.92 13.63 -9.64
CA LEU A 59 -10.93 13.31 -8.22
C LEU A 59 -11.76 14.36 -7.46
N PRO A 60 -12.41 13.98 -6.34
CA PRO A 60 -13.03 14.94 -5.44
C PRO A 60 -12.02 16.00 -4.99
N VAL A 61 -12.48 17.25 -4.85
CA VAL A 61 -11.62 18.36 -4.42
C VAL A 61 -10.99 18.03 -3.06
N GLY A 62 -9.66 18.14 -2.99
CA GLY A 62 -8.89 17.86 -1.77
C GLY A 62 -8.57 16.39 -1.53
N PHE A 63 -8.93 15.48 -2.44
CA PHE A 63 -8.51 14.08 -2.36
C PHE A 63 -7.09 13.92 -2.92
N ASN A 64 -6.19 13.30 -2.15
CA ASN A 64 -4.80 13.12 -2.53
C ASN A 64 -4.65 12.04 -3.61
N ASP A 65 -3.73 12.26 -4.54
CA ASP A 65 -3.33 11.27 -5.53
C ASP A 65 -1.82 11.37 -5.81
N PRO A 66 -1.03 10.34 -5.45
CA PRO A 66 -1.45 9.11 -4.78
C PRO A 66 -1.88 9.33 -3.33
N VAL A 67 -2.71 8.43 -2.80
CA VAL A 67 -2.99 8.35 -1.36
C VAL A 67 -1.84 7.61 -0.69
N THR A 68 -1.20 8.25 0.29
CA THR A 68 -0.10 7.63 1.05
C THR A 68 -0.62 7.05 2.37
N PHE A 69 -0.13 5.85 2.70
CA PHE A 69 -0.40 5.19 3.97
C PHE A 69 0.93 4.85 4.66
N ASP A 70 1.08 5.30 5.90
CA ASP A 70 2.25 4.99 6.72
C ASP A 70 2.12 3.59 7.33
N VAL A 71 2.99 2.69 6.91
CA VAL A 71 3.05 1.31 7.40
C VAL A 71 3.69 1.25 8.77
N PHE A 72 4.67 2.11 9.07
CA PHE A 72 5.38 2.11 10.33
C PHE A 72 4.47 2.50 11.50
N SER A 73 3.63 3.51 11.32
CA SER A 73 2.66 3.93 12.34
C SER A 73 1.49 2.96 12.55
N ALA A 74 1.30 1.99 11.66
CA ALA A 74 0.18 1.06 11.68
C ALA A 74 0.48 -0.26 12.41
N VAL A 75 1.74 -0.50 12.77
CA VAL A 75 2.23 -1.75 13.39
C VAL A 75 2.72 -1.56 14.81
#